data_AF-A0AA87J4A5-F1
#
_entry.id   AF-A0AA87J4A5-F1
#
_cell.length_a   1.000
_cell.length_b   1.000
_cell.length_c   1.000
_cell.angle_alpha   90.00
_cell.angle_beta   90.00
_cell.angle_gamma   90.00
#
_symmetry.space_group_name_H-M   'P 1'
#
loop_
_entity.id
_entity.type
_entity.pdbx_description
1 polymer ?
#
loop_
_entity_poly.entity_id
_entity_poly.type
_entity_poly.pdbx_seq_one_letter_code
_entity_poly.pdbx_strand_id
1 'polypeptide(L)'
;MFDVRKLTFSSMAAIFDRFHSNKSMQRMIFNAIRLNRPQISDIILNEDVRFISYCLSRRERSKAQIMQDLWVCFELSEKRNGFFVEFGSTNGLKNSNTWLLEKKFDWNGILAEPNPIWHADLAANRTAAIEHKCVSSKSNEIVTFIATDESDPELSAIADFAKGDHFSDVRSQGKHIQVETISLDDLLEKYQAPPTVDYLSIDTEGSELDILSAYSFDRKFDLISVENNPKTEKAIQGLLESKGYKRVFEQFSQWDGWYVSGRLRDGKKIEIAAPSS
;
A
#
# COMPACT_ATOMS: atom_id res chain seq x y z
N MET A 1 -4.84 -25.15 -24.84
CA MET A 1 -5.31 -23.77 -24.60
C MET A 1 -4.10 -22.86 -24.75
N PHE A 2 -4.04 -22.08 -25.83
CA PHE A 2 -2.92 -21.18 -26.13
C PHE A 2 -2.87 -20.06 -25.08
N ASP A 3 -1.82 -20.02 -24.27
CA ASP A 3 -1.62 -18.96 -23.27
C ASP A 3 -0.95 -17.75 -23.92
N VAL A 4 -1.78 -16.82 -24.40
CA VAL A 4 -1.37 -15.56 -25.02
C VAL A 4 -0.43 -14.77 -24.10
N ARG A 5 -0.56 -14.90 -22.76
CA ARG A 5 0.29 -14.19 -21.79
C ARG A 5 1.72 -14.72 -21.80
N LYS A 6 1.91 -16.04 -21.90
CA LYS A 6 3.26 -16.64 -22.01
C LYS A 6 3.99 -16.21 -23.27
N LEU A 7 3.29 -16.10 -24.41
CA LEU A 7 3.86 -15.66 -25.68
C LEU A 7 4.27 -14.16 -25.64
N THR A 8 3.52 -13.33 -24.92
CA THR A 8 3.85 -11.91 -24.73
C THR A 8 5.02 -11.68 -23.77
N PHE A 9 5.13 -12.47 -22.69
CA PHE A 9 6.29 -12.35 -21.78
C PHE A 9 7.57 -12.89 -22.39
N SER A 10 7.51 -13.99 -23.16
CA SER A 10 8.70 -14.51 -23.86
C SER A 10 9.21 -13.55 -24.93
N SER A 11 8.32 -12.81 -25.61
CA SER A 11 8.71 -11.82 -26.61
C SER A 11 9.29 -10.56 -25.97
N MET A 12 8.75 -10.08 -24.85
CA MET A 12 9.38 -9.02 -24.06
C MET A 12 10.74 -9.43 -23.50
N ALA A 13 10.84 -10.64 -22.93
CA ALA A 13 12.11 -11.18 -22.46
C ALA A 13 13.15 -11.24 -23.58
N ALA A 14 12.77 -11.71 -24.77
CA ALA A 14 13.65 -11.72 -25.94
C ALA A 14 14.10 -10.31 -26.38
N ILE A 15 13.22 -9.30 -26.28
CA ILE A 15 13.58 -7.89 -26.54
C ILE A 15 14.60 -7.40 -25.51
N PHE A 16 14.37 -7.69 -24.22
CA PHE A 16 15.29 -7.33 -23.14
C PHE A 16 16.63 -8.06 -23.27
N ASP A 17 16.64 -9.35 -23.62
CA ASP A 17 17.85 -10.14 -23.86
C ASP A 17 18.64 -9.59 -25.05
N ARG A 18 17.94 -9.19 -26.12
CA ARG A 18 18.55 -8.53 -27.28
C ARG A 18 19.14 -7.16 -26.90
N PHE A 19 18.51 -6.43 -25.99
CA PHE A 19 19.07 -5.21 -25.43
C PHE A 19 20.29 -5.47 -24.54
N HIS A 20 20.19 -6.43 -23.64
CA HIS A 20 21.24 -6.81 -22.70
C HIS A 20 22.50 -7.34 -23.41
N SER A 21 22.33 -8.05 -24.52
CA SER A 21 23.44 -8.60 -25.31
C SER A 21 24.04 -7.61 -26.31
N ASN A 22 23.41 -6.47 -26.60
CA ASN A 22 23.86 -5.52 -27.62
C ASN A 22 24.47 -4.23 -27.05
N LYS A 23 25.81 -4.23 -26.88
CA LYS A 23 26.59 -3.08 -26.38
C LYS A 23 26.40 -1.80 -27.20
N SER A 24 26.20 -1.90 -28.52
CA SER A 24 26.01 -0.72 -29.38
C SER A 24 24.69 -0.03 -29.08
N MET A 25 23.62 -0.81 -28.93
CA MET A 25 22.30 -0.31 -28.58
C MET A 25 22.27 0.27 -27.16
N GLN A 26 22.94 -0.38 -26.19
CA GLN A 26 23.13 0.18 -24.85
C GLN A 26 23.81 1.55 -24.89
N ARG A 27 24.92 1.67 -25.62
CA ARG A 27 25.63 2.95 -25.79
C ARG A 27 24.77 4.01 -26.46
N MET A 28 23.95 3.63 -27.43
CA MET A 28 23.01 4.55 -28.10
C MET A 28 21.96 5.09 -27.12
N ILE A 29 21.30 4.23 -26.35
CA ILE A 29 20.30 4.65 -25.35
C ILE A 29 20.96 5.48 -24.25
N PHE A 30 22.10 5.06 -23.72
CA PHE A 30 22.85 5.81 -22.71
C PHE A 30 23.20 7.22 -23.21
N ASN A 31 23.68 7.36 -24.45
CA ASN A 31 23.95 8.68 -25.03
C ASN A 31 22.69 9.51 -25.24
N ALA A 32 21.56 8.87 -25.58
CA ALA A 32 20.29 9.58 -25.74
C ALA A 32 19.77 10.13 -24.41
N ILE A 33 19.94 9.38 -23.31
CA ILE A 33 19.70 9.84 -21.94
C ILE A 33 20.65 10.99 -21.59
N ARG A 34 21.97 10.77 -21.76
CA ARG A 34 23.03 11.75 -21.42
C ARG A 34 22.85 13.09 -22.13
N LEU A 35 22.39 13.08 -23.37
CA LEU A 35 22.18 14.26 -24.20
C LEU A 35 20.76 14.84 -24.11
N ASN A 36 19.91 14.33 -23.20
CA ASN A 36 18.53 14.73 -23.04
C ASN A 36 17.74 14.80 -24.37
N ARG A 37 17.88 13.76 -25.21
CA ARG A 37 17.16 13.69 -26.50
C ARG A 37 15.65 13.75 -26.23
N PRO A 38 14.87 14.59 -26.94
CA PRO A 38 13.44 14.78 -26.67
C PRO A 38 12.65 13.47 -26.59
N GLN A 39 12.93 12.52 -27.51
CA GLN A 39 12.26 11.22 -27.56
C GLN A 39 12.46 10.37 -26.30
N ILE A 40 13.57 10.59 -25.57
CA ILE A 40 13.87 9.90 -24.31
C ILE A 40 13.40 10.72 -23.12
N SER A 41 13.46 12.06 -23.19
CA SER A 41 12.96 12.95 -22.14
C SER A 41 11.48 12.68 -21.83
N ASP A 42 10.63 12.52 -22.84
CA ASP A 42 9.20 12.25 -22.64
C ASP A 42 8.96 10.92 -21.93
N ILE A 43 9.77 9.90 -22.25
CA ILE A 43 9.72 8.59 -21.60
C ILE A 43 10.21 8.68 -20.15
N ILE A 44 11.27 9.44 -19.89
CA ILE A 44 11.82 9.63 -18.53
C ILE A 44 10.86 10.44 -17.67
N LEU A 45 10.13 11.41 -18.23
CA LEU A 45 9.17 12.24 -17.51
C LEU A 45 7.84 11.53 -17.26
N ASN A 46 7.54 10.48 -18.02
CA ASN A 46 6.34 9.69 -17.81
C ASN A 46 6.36 9.01 -16.43
N GLU A 47 5.39 9.33 -15.59
CA GLU A 47 5.32 8.87 -14.21
C GLU A 47 5.19 7.35 -14.09
N ASP A 48 4.40 6.72 -14.96
CA ASP A 48 4.22 5.27 -14.97
C ASP A 48 5.53 4.56 -15.31
N VAL A 49 6.25 5.03 -16.33
CA VAL A 49 7.55 4.47 -16.71
C VAL A 49 8.57 4.61 -15.59
N ARG A 50 8.59 5.76 -14.89
CA ARG A 50 9.46 5.98 -13.73
C ARG A 50 9.13 5.04 -12.59
N PHE A 51 7.84 4.86 -12.29
CA PHE A 51 7.42 3.97 -11.22
C PHE A 51 7.71 2.50 -11.55
N ILE A 52 7.42 2.04 -12.77
CA ILE A 52 7.80 0.69 -13.23
C ILE A 52 9.31 0.48 -13.11
N SER A 53 10.12 1.43 -13.57
CA SER A 53 11.58 1.36 -13.48
C SER A 53 12.07 1.32 -12.02
N TYR A 54 11.41 2.07 -11.14
CA TYR A 54 11.66 2.06 -9.70
C TYR A 54 11.36 0.67 -9.11
N CYS A 55 10.20 0.08 -9.44
CA CYS A 55 9.82 -1.26 -8.99
C CYS A 55 10.75 -2.35 -9.52
N LEU A 56 11.11 -2.33 -10.81
CA LEU A 56 12.02 -3.30 -11.42
C LEU A 56 13.37 -3.36 -10.70
N SER A 57 13.91 -2.20 -10.32
CA SER A 57 15.22 -2.12 -9.64
C SER A 57 15.18 -2.43 -8.15
N ARG A 58 13.99 -2.54 -7.54
CA ARG A 58 13.83 -2.66 -6.07
C ARG A 58 12.90 -3.78 -5.63
N ARG A 59 12.36 -4.57 -6.56
CA ARG A 59 11.37 -5.63 -6.29
C ARG A 59 11.79 -6.56 -5.17
N GLU A 60 13.07 -6.92 -5.11
CA GLU A 60 13.65 -7.82 -4.10
C GLU A 60 13.55 -7.29 -2.65
N ARG A 61 13.38 -5.96 -2.49
CA ARG A 61 13.28 -5.32 -1.17
C ARG A 61 11.86 -5.36 -0.61
N SER A 62 10.86 -5.45 -1.49
CA SER A 62 9.45 -5.33 -1.13
C SER A 62 8.94 -6.56 -0.39
N LYS A 63 8.15 -6.32 0.65
CA LYS A 63 7.37 -7.36 1.36
C LYS A 63 5.88 -7.26 1.10
N ALA A 64 5.43 -6.12 0.58
CA ALA A 64 4.04 -5.85 0.21
C ALA A 64 3.55 -6.77 -0.92
N GLN A 65 2.27 -7.14 -0.88
CA GLN A 65 1.67 -8.06 -1.83
C GLN A 65 1.64 -7.50 -3.26
N ILE A 66 1.36 -6.19 -3.39
CA ILE A 66 1.27 -5.49 -4.68
C ILE A 66 2.19 -4.26 -4.73
N MET A 67 3.30 -4.31 -3.99
CA MET A 67 4.35 -3.27 -3.99
C MET A 67 3.88 -1.91 -3.43
N GLN A 68 2.91 -1.89 -2.51
CA GLN A 68 2.48 -0.67 -1.82
C GLN A 68 3.67 0.04 -1.13
N ASP A 69 4.56 -0.72 -0.49
CA ASP A 69 5.77 -0.20 0.14
C ASP A 69 6.71 0.52 -0.83
N LEU A 70 6.88 0.01 -2.05
CA LEU A 70 7.65 0.67 -3.11
C LEU A 70 6.93 1.88 -3.68
N TRP A 71 5.60 1.86 -3.79
CA TRP A 71 4.81 3.04 -4.17
C TRP A 71 5.02 4.19 -3.17
N VAL A 72 4.94 3.90 -1.87
CA VAL A 72 5.20 4.88 -0.81
C VAL A 72 6.61 5.44 -0.93
N CYS A 73 7.61 4.57 -1.10
CA CYS A 73 8.99 5.03 -1.27
C CYS A 73 9.17 5.88 -2.54
N PHE A 74 8.51 5.52 -3.65
CA PHE A 74 8.57 6.28 -4.90
C PHE A 74 7.96 7.68 -4.73
N GLU A 75 6.76 7.76 -4.14
CA GLU A 75 6.05 9.02 -3.94
C GLU A 75 6.79 9.95 -2.97
N LEU A 76 7.37 9.41 -1.90
CA LEU A 76 8.07 10.20 -0.90
C LEU A 76 9.58 10.32 -1.17
N SER A 77 10.04 9.93 -2.36
CA SER A 77 11.45 10.01 -2.75
C SER A 77 12.38 9.35 -1.73
N GLU A 78 12.04 8.14 -1.29
CA GLU A 78 12.79 7.35 -0.31
C GLU A 78 12.99 8.07 1.03
N LYS A 79 11.99 8.87 1.46
CA LYS A 79 11.97 9.56 2.76
C LYS A 79 12.39 8.62 3.89
N ARG A 80 13.22 9.13 4.80
CA ARG A 80 13.58 8.47 6.07
C ARG A 80 12.86 9.11 7.26
N ASN A 81 12.75 8.35 8.35
CA ASN A 81 12.11 8.81 9.59
C ASN A 81 10.66 9.28 9.37
N GLY A 82 9.92 8.60 8.51
CA GLY A 82 8.48 8.84 8.35
C GLY A 82 7.66 8.14 9.42
N PHE A 83 6.35 8.40 9.40
CA PHE A 83 5.38 7.75 10.28
C PHE A 83 4.33 6.98 9.49
N PHE A 84 4.07 5.73 9.83
CA PHE A 84 3.02 4.92 9.21
C PHE A 84 1.94 4.47 10.18
N VAL A 85 0.78 4.11 9.64
CA VAL A 85 -0.27 3.35 10.32
C VAL A 85 -0.71 2.22 9.40
N GLU A 86 -0.78 0.98 9.90
CA GLU A 86 -1.20 -0.20 9.12
C GLU A 86 -2.24 -1.00 9.91
N PHE A 87 -3.39 -1.24 9.29
CA PHE A 87 -4.40 -2.19 9.78
C PHE A 87 -4.25 -3.52 9.02
N GLY A 88 -4.61 -4.62 9.66
CA GLY A 88 -4.42 -5.96 9.07
C GLY A 88 -2.93 -6.33 9.03
N SER A 89 -2.20 -6.02 10.11
CA SER A 89 -0.74 -6.20 10.12
C SER A 89 -0.29 -7.66 10.17
N THR A 90 -1.18 -8.60 10.49
CA THR A 90 -0.95 -10.05 10.58
C THR A 90 0.36 -10.38 11.31
N ASN A 91 1.24 -11.22 10.75
CA ASN A 91 2.54 -11.55 11.33
C ASN A 91 3.58 -10.42 11.23
N GLY A 92 3.25 -9.30 10.61
CA GLY A 92 4.14 -8.14 10.44
C GLY A 92 5.27 -8.34 9.44
N LEU A 93 5.28 -9.40 8.62
CA LEU A 93 6.40 -9.66 7.70
C LEU A 93 5.95 -10.03 6.30
N LYS A 94 5.08 -11.05 6.17
CA LYS A 94 4.53 -11.46 4.89
C LYS A 94 3.46 -10.44 4.50
N ASN A 95 3.46 -10.01 3.24
CA ASN A 95 2.50 -9.05 2.68
C ASN A 95 2.46 -7.67 3.36
N SER A 96 3.31 -7.39 4.35
CA SER A 96 3.30 -6.10 5.06
C SER A 96 3.67 -4.93 4.15
N ASN A 97 2.84 -3.89 4.22
CA ASN A 97 2.98 -2.66 3.47
C ASN A 97 3.95 -1.67 4.14
N THR A 98 4.31 -1.90 5.40
CA THR A 98 5.20 -1.00 6.16
C THR A 98 6.51 -1.66 6.60
N TRP A 99 6.72 -2.95 6.29
CA TRP A 99 7.93 -3.64 6.72
C TRP A 99 9.21 -3.01 6.20
N LEU A 100 9.23 -2.74 4.90
CA LEU A 100 10.35 -2.09 4.22
C LEU A 100 10.63 -0.69 4.80
N LEU A 101 9.56 0.08 5.06
CA LEU A 101 9.63 1.44 5.58
C LEU A 101 10.30 1.46 6.96
N GLU A 102 9.83 0.61 7.88
CA GLU A 102 10.40 0.49 9.22
C GLU A 102 11.86 0.02 9.17
N LYS A 103 12.14 -1.09 8.47
CA LYS A 103 13.43 -1.78 8.59
C LYS A 103 14.55 -1.19 7.73
N LYS A 104 14.24 -0.40 6.70
CA LYS A 104 15.24 0.14 5.75
C LYS A 104 15.27 1.66 5.67
N PHE A 105 14.18 2.33 6.05
CA PHE A 105 14.06 3.79 6.01
C PHE A 105 13.90 4.43 7.38
N ASP A 106 14.03 3.66 8.46
CA ASP A 106 13.96 4.14 9.84
C ASP A 106 12.61 4.80 10.19
N TRP A 107 11.54 4.34 9.54
CA TRP A 107 10.20 4.80 9.88
C TRP A 107 9.75 4.18 11.21
N ASN A 108 8.89 4.90 11.92
CA ASN A 108 8.15 4.39 13.07
C ASN A 108 6.65 4.41 12.76
N GLY A 109 5.82 3.79 13.58
CA GLY A 109 4.40 3.78 13.31
C GLY A 109 3.56 2.98 14.29
N ILE A 110 2.33 2.70 13.85
CA ILE A 110 1.34 1.93 14.58
C ILE A 110 0.87 0.78 13.70
N LEU A 111 0.84 -0.41 14.26
CA LEU A 111 0.33 -1.64 13.66
C LEU A 111 -0.91 -2.07 14.44
N ALA A 112 -2.02 -2.33 13.76
CA ALA A 112 -3.23 -2.84 14.39
C ALA A 112 -3.56 -4.25 13.90
N GLU A 113 -3.69 -5.18 14.83
CA GLU A 113 -4.00 -6.59 14.54
C GLU A 113 -4.85 -7.20 15.68
N PRO A 114 -6.17 -7.37 15.48
CA PRO A 114 -7.04 -7.90 16.52
C PRO A 114 -6.97 -9.42 16.69
N ASN A 115 -6.50 -10.20 15.71
CA ASN A 115 -6.46 -11.65 15.80
C ASN A 115 -5.26 -12.12 16.66
N PRO A 116 -5.50 -12.75 17.83
CA PRO A 116 -4.43 -13.15 18.75
C PRO A 116 -3.42 -14.15 18.19
N ILE A 117 -3.78 -14.92 17.14
CA ILE A 117 -2.86 -15.88 16.52
C ILE A 117 -1.59 -15.20 15.99
N TRP A 118 -1.71 -13.94 15.58
CA TRP A 118 -0.61 -13.19 14.98
C TRP A 118 0.27 -12.45 15.99
N HIS A 119 -0.20 -12.22 17.22
CA HIS A 119 0.44 -11.28 18.16
C HIS A 119 1.89 -11.63 18.50
N ALA A 120 2.20 -12.92 18.67
CA ALA A 120 3.55 -13.37 18.99
C ALA A 120 4.54 -13.10 17.85
N ASP A 121 4.16 -13.46 16.61
CA ASP A 121 5.00 -13.25 15.43
C ASP A 121 5.10 -11.77 15.09
N LEU A 122 4.01 -11.01 15.21
CA LEU A 122 3.99 -9.56 15.00
C LEU A 122 4.99 -8.86 15.93
N ALA A 123 4.94 -9.18 17.23
CA ALA A 123 5.87 -8.64 18.22
C ALA A 123 7.33 -9.08 17.98
N ALA A 124 7.56 -10.27 17.44
CA ALA A 124 8.90 -10.74 17.09
C ALA A 124 9.46 -10.04 15.83
N ASN A 125 8.62 -9.69 14.87
CA ASN A 125 9.02 -9.13 13.58
C ASN A 125 9.13 -7.60 13.59
N ARG A 126 8.43 -6.90 14.51
CA ARG A 126 8.22 -5.44 14.48
C ARG A 126 8.71 -4.76 15.75
N THR A 127 9.15 -3.51 15.59
CA THR A 127 9.51 -2.62 16.71
C THR A 127 8.58 -1.42 16.82
N ALA A 128 7.74 -1.18 15.81
CA ALA A 128 6.66 -0.18 15.87
C ALA A 128 5.64 -0.52 16.97
N ALA A 129 4.84 0.48 17.35
CA ALA A 129 3.80 0.29 18.35
C ALA A 129 2.73 -0.68 17.83
N ILE A 130 2.26 -1.58 18.69
CA ILE A 130 1.24 -2.58 18.33
C ILE A 130 -0.04 -2.30 19.13
N GLU A 131 -1.16 -2.26 18.43
CA GLU A 131 -2.52 -2.22 18.96
C GLU A 131 -3.21 -3.56 18.70
N HIS A 132 -3.81 -4.13 19.74
CA HIS A 132 -4.56 -5.39 19.63
C HIS A 132 -6.08 -5.16 19.57
N LYS A 133 -6.56 -3.93 19.80
CA LYS A 133 -7.96 -3.58 19.53
C LYS A 133 -8.24 -3.56 18.03
N CYS A 134 -9.46 -3.92 17.66
CA CYS A 134 -9.91 -3.87 16.28
C CYS A 134 -10.18 -2.42 15.86
N VAL A 135 -9.50 -1.93 14.82
CA VAL A 135 -9.79 -0.59 14.30
C VAL A 135 -11.16 -0.59 13.64
N SER A 136 -12.04 0.32 14.06
CA SER A 136 -13.43 0.38 13.60
C SER A 136 -13.95 1.82 13.58
N SER A 137 -15.24 2.01 13.28
CA SER A 137 -15.89 3.32 13.24
C SER A 137 -16.07 3.97 14.63
N LYS A 138 -15.99 3.18 15.70
CA LYS A 138 -16.16 3.64 17.10
C LYS A 138 -15.23 2.90 18.06
N SER A 139 -14.88 3.55 19.16
CA SER A 139 -14.09 2.98 20.24
C SER A 139 -14.92 2.34 21.34
N ASN A 140 -14.31 1.38 22.04
CA ASN A 140 -14.84 0.74 23.25
C ASN A 140 -16.15 -0.04 23.04
N GLU A 141 -16.47 -0.40 21.79
CA GLU A 141 -17.51 -1.37 21.49
C GLU A 141 -16.91 -2.78 21.49
N ILE A 142 -17.75 -3.77 21.78
CA ILE A 142 -17.39 -5.18 21.64
C ILE A 142 -18.04 -5.69 20.37
N VAL A 143 -17.22 -6.15 19.42
CA VAL A 143 -17.68 -6.70 18.14
C VAL A 143 -17.33 -8.17 18.03
N THR A 144 -18.13 -8.88 17.23
CA THR A 144 -17.82 -10.27 16.87
C THR A 144 -16.88 -10.28 15.68
N PHE A 145 -15.69 -10.83 15.88
CA PHE A 145 -14.66 -10.99 14.86
C PHE A 145 -14.55 -12.47 14.47
N ILE A 146 -14.48 -12.73 13.17
CA ILE A 146 -14.33 -14.08 12.61
C ILE A 146 -12.84 -14.31 12.37
N ALA A 147 -12.23 -15.15 13.22
CA ALA A 147 -10.85 -15.58 13.08
C ALA A 147 -10.79 -16.86 12.24
N THR A 148 -10.15 -16.82 11.07
CA THR A 148 -10.04 -17.94 10.11
C THR A 148 -8.77 -18.75 10.32
N ASP A 149 -8.39 -18.96 11.59
CA ASP A 149 -7.13 -19.56 12.02
C ASP A 149 -6.84 -20.94 11.41
N GLU A 150 -7.88 -21.75 11.21
CA GLU A 150 -7.77 -23.13 10.72
C GLU A 150 -7.69 -23.23 9.18
N SER A 151 -7.87 -22.12 8.46
CA SER A 151 -7.88 -22.08 7.00
C SER A 151 -6.83 -21.08 6.48
N ASP A 152 -7.18 -19.79 6.47
CA ASP A 152 -6.26 -18.70 6.13
C ASP A 152 -6.51 -17.52 7.07
N PRO A 153 -5.68 -17.32 8.10
CA PRO A 153 -5.91 -16.28 9.09
C PRO A 153 -5.72 -14.85 8.54
N GLU A 154 -5.15 -14.68 7.33
CA GLU A 154 -5.11 -13.37 6.64
C GLU A 154 -6.53 -12.90 6.28
N LEU A 155 -7.50 -13.82 6.11
CA LEU A 155 -8.88 -13.53 5.72
C LEU A 155 -9.83 -13.21 6.89
N SER A 156 -9.30 -12.93 8.08
CA SER A 156 -10.11 -12.68 9.28
C SER A 156 -10.78 -11.30 9.20
N ALA A 157 -12.04 -11.19 9.64
CA ALA A 157 -12.81 -9.96 9.48
C ALA A 157 -13.88 -9.77 10.58
N ILE A 158 -14.41 -8.56 10.74
CA ILE A 158 -15.60 -8.33 11.57
C ILE A 158 -16.81 -9.02 10.92
N ALA A 159 -17.59 -9.77 11.71
CA ALA A 159 -18.65 -10.65 11.22
C ALA A 159 -19.75 -9.94 10.41
N ASP A 160 -20.03 -8.68 10.71
CA ASP A 160 -21.04 -7.89 10.00
C ASP A 160 -20.60 -7.51 8.57
N PHE A 161 -19.29 -7.44 8.31
CA PHE A 161 -18.71 -7.12 7.00
C PHE A 161 -18.40 -8.37 6.16
N ALA A 162 -18.29 -9.53 6.81
CA ALA A 162 -17.98 -10.82 6.18
C ALA A 162 -19.13 -11.45 5.35
N LYS A 163 -20.27 -10.75 5.17
CA LYS A 163 -21.46 -11.31 4.50
C LYS A 163 -21.47 -10.99 3.00
N GLY A 164 -21.37 -12.04 2.17
CA GLY A 164 -21.60 -11.98 0.73
C GLY A 164 -20.42 -11.46 -0.09
N ASP A 165 -19.20 -11.70 0.36
CA ASP A 165 -17.96 -11.56 -0.39
C ASP A 165 -17.51 -12.92 -0.99
N HIS A 166 -16.38 -12.94 -1.72
CA HIS A 166 -15.85 -14.15 -2.35
C HIS A 166 -15.30 -15.18 -1.34
N PHE A 167 -15.12 -14.81 -0.08
CA PHE A 167 -14.51 -15.64 0.97
C PHE A 167 -15.50 -16.10 2.04
N SER A 168 -16.81 -15.88 1.81
CA SER A 168 -17.88 -16.22 2.75
C SER A 168 -17.83 -17.67 3.23
N ASP A 169 -17.40 -18.59 2.36
CA ASP A 169 -17.29 -20.01 2.68
C ASP A 169 -16.15 -20.28 3.67
N VAL A 170 -15.00 -19.62 3.51
CA VAL A 170 -13.86 -19.73 4.42
C VAL A 170 -14.22 -19.14 5.79
N ARG A 171 -14.89 -17.98 5.80
CA ARG A 171 -15.34 -17.30 7.01
C ARG A 171 -16.48 -18.03 7.73
N SER A 172 -17.30 -18.81 7.02
CA SER A 172 -18.36 -19.64 7.63
C SER A 172 -17.83 -20.68 8.61
N GLN A 173 -16.55 -21.07 8.48
CA GLN A 173 -15.87 -22.04 9.34
C GLN A 173 -14.97 -21.35 10.38
N GLY A 174 -14.86 -20.02 10.37
CA GLY A 174 -13.99 -19.27 11.28
C GLY A 174 -14.51 -19.28 12.72
N LYS A 175 -13.57 -19.17 13.67
CA LYS A 175 -13.88 -19.05 15.09
C LYS A 175 -14.36 -17.64 15.39
N HIS A 176 -15.53 -17.53 16.01
CA HIS A 176 -16.05 -16.26 16.48
C HIS A 176 -15.39 -15.87 17.81
N ILE A 177 -14.68 -14.75 17.82
CA ILE A 177 -14.08 -14.15 19.02
C ILE A 177 -14.69 -12.77 19.27
N GLN A 178 -14.67 -12.33 20.53
CA GLN A 178 -15.09 -10.99 20.91
C GLN A 178 -13.85 -10.11 21.05
N VAL A 179 -13.82 -8.99 20.34
CA VAL A 179 -12.72 -8.03 20.38
C VAL A 179 -13.25 -6.64 20.69
N GLU A 180 -12.46 -5.87 21.44
CA GLU A 180 -12.75 -4.47 21.71
C GLU A 180 -12.28 -3.59 20.56
N THR A 181 -13.06 -2.57 20.21
CA THR A 181 -12.74 -1.66 19.11
C THR A 181 -12.03 -0.39 19.54
N ILE A 182 -11.32 0.24 18.59
CA ILE A 182 -10.76 1.58 18.69
C ILE A 182 -10.99 2.35 17.38
N SER A 183 -11.39 3.61 17.47
CA SER A 183 -11.52 4.49 16.30
C SER A 183 -10.14 4.92 15.80
N LEU A 184 -10.03 5.30 14.52
CA LEU A 184 -8.77 5.82 13.98
C LEU A 184 -8.32 7.10 14.72
N ASP A 185 -9.25 7.99 15.09
CA ASP A 185 -8.93 9.19 15.86
C ASP A 185 -8.31 8.85 17.23
N ASP A 186 -8.94 7.95 18.00
CA ASP A 186 -8.45 7.54 19.31
C ASP A 186 -7.15 6.74 19.22
N LEU A 187 -6.96 5.94 18.16
CA LEU A 187 -5.71 5.24 17.89
C LEU A 187 -4.56 6.22 17.71
N LEU A 188 -4.75 7.23 16.85
CA LEU A 188 -3.74 8.25 16.58
C LEU A 188 -3.42 9.07 17.84
N GLU A 189 -4.42 9.37 18.66
CA GLU A 189 -4.23 10.09 19.91
C GLU A 189 -3.48 9.25 20.96
N LYS A 190 -3.89 8.00 21.15
CA LYS A 190 -3.28 7.05 22.10
C LYS A 190 -1.76 6.92 21.90
N TYR A 191 -1.33 6.84 20.64
CA TYR A 191 0.08 6.67 20.28
C TYR A 191 0.77 8.00 19.91
N GLN A 192 0.11 9.14 20.15
CA GLN A 192 0.66 10.48 19.91
C GLN A 192 1.21 10.64 18.49
N ALA A 193 0.48 10.13 17.50
CA ALA A 193 0.85 10.23 16.10
C ALA A 193 1.09 11.70 15.70
N PRO A 194 1.93 11.98 14.68
CA PRO A 194 2.14 13.35 14.22
C PRO A 194 0.85 13.96 13.61
N PRO A 195 0.73 15.29 13.52
CA PRO A 195 -0.41 15.94 12.87
C PRO A 195 -0.54 15.60 11.38
N THR A 196 0.57 15.28 10.73
CA THR A 196 0.61 14.69 9.39
C THR A 196 1.37 13.38 9.46
N VAL A 197 0.68 12.30 9.08
CA VAL A 197 1.21 10.95 8.98
C VAL A 197 1.55 10.67 7.52
N ASP A 198 2.69 10.05 7.27
CA ASP A 198 3.18 9.86 5.90
C ASP A 198 2.39 8.81 5.13
N TYR A 199 1.98 7.73 5.80
CA TYR A 199 1.32 6.61 5.15
C TYR A 199 0.27 5.93 6.03
N LEU A 200 -0.90 5.69 5.47
CA LEU A 200 -1.95 4.84 6.04
C LEU A 200 -2.23 3.66 5.10
N SER A 201 -2.10 2.43 5.62
CA SER A 201 -2.53 1.20 4.96
C SER A 201 -3.77 0.66 5.66
N ILE A 202 -4.87 0.54 4.92
CA ILE A 202 -6.14 0.01 5.42
C ILE A 202 -6.45 -1.28 4.68
N ASP A 203 -6.30 -2.38 5.39
CA ASP A 203 -6.67 -3.72 4.95
C ASP A 203 -7.42 -4.37 6.11
N THR A 204 -8.76 -4.34 6.04
CA THR A 204 -9.63 -4.80 7.12
C THR A 204 -10.70 -5.75 6.62
N GLU A 205 -10.54 -6.26 5.40
CA GLU A 205 -11.38 -7.28 4.81
C GLU A 205 -12.86 -6.89 4.76
N GLY A 206 -13.16 -5.59 4.58
CA GLY A 206 -14.49 -5.06 4.26
C GLY A 206 -14.99 -3.87 5.11
N SER A 207 -14.29 -3.48 6.18
CA SER A 207 -14.72 -2.38 7.07
C SER A 207 -14.11 -1.01 6.72
N GLU A 208 -13.40 -0.91 5.61
CA GLU A 208 -12.58 0.26 5.23
C GLU A 208 -13.43 1.53 5.11
N LEU A 209 -14.59 1.43 4.44
CA LEU A 209 -15.50 2.55 4.25
C LEU A 209 -16.06 3.06 5.58
N ASP A 210 -16.39 2.18 6.51
CA ASP A 210 -16.97 2.54 7.80
C ASP A 210 -15.94 3.24 8.69
N ILE A 211 -14.70 2.74 8.70
CA ILE A 211 -13.57 3.40 9.39
C ILE A 211 -13.34 4.80 8.80
N LEU A 212 -13.22 4.91 7.48
CA LEU A 212 -12.95 6.17 6.81
C LEU A 212 -14.10 7.17 6.94
N SER A 213 -15.35 6.71 6.93
CA SER A 213 -16.53 7.58 7.05
C SER A 213 -16.67 8.19 8.45
N ALA A 214 -16.22 7.45 9.48
CA ALA A 214 -16.25 7.92 10.86
C ALA A 214 -15.03 8.81 11.23
N TYR A 215 -13.93 8.68 10.50
CA TYR A 215 -12.70 9.42 10.77
C TYR A 215 -12.89 10.95 10.61
N SER A 216 -12.39 11.72 11.58
CA SER A 216 -12.50 13.19 11.58
C SER A 216 -11.76 13.85 10.40
N PHE A 217 -10.66 13.24 9.94
CA PHE A 217 -9.65 13.87 9.09
C PHE A 217 -8.97 15.09 9.71
N ASP A 218 -8.95 15.24 11.03
CA ASP A 218 -8.21 16.31 11.71
C ASP A 218 -6.71 16.14 11.52
N ARG A 219 -6.20 14.92 11.72
CA ARG A 219 -4.86 14.53 11.29
C ARG A 219 -4.87 14.20 9.80
N LYS A 220 -3.81 14.57 9.08
CA LYS A 220 -3.73 14.37 7.63
C LYS A 220 -2.83 13.20 7.31
N PHE A 221 -3.16 12.49 6.23
CA PHE A 221 -2.27 11.50 5.64
C PHE A 221 -1.70 12.07 4.34
N ASP A 222 -0.44 11.75 4.06
CA ASP A 222 0.16 12.12 2.78
C ASP A 222 -0.14 11.07 1.71
N LEU A 223 -0.08 9.78 2.08
CA LEU A 223 -0.43 8.64 1.24
C LEU A 223 -1.41 7.72 1.96
N ILE A 224 -2.37 7.18 1.22
CA ILE A 224 -3.31 6.17 1.73
C ILE A 224 -3.43 5.03 0.72
N SER A 225 -3.24 3.78 1.15
CA SER A 225 -3.70 2.61 0.40
C SER A 225 -4.88 1.97 1.13
N VAL A 226 -5.89 1.59 0.37
CA VAL A 226 -7.11 0.98 0.89
C VAL A 226 -7.41 -0.27 0.07
N GLU A 227 -7.59 -1.41 0.73
CA GLU A 227 -8.12 -2.61 0.09
C GLU A 227 -9.55 -2.30 -0.41
N ASN A 228 -9.81 -2.52 -1.70
CA ASN A 228 -11.12 -2.26 -2.28
C ASN A 228 -11.98 -3.53 -2.30
N ASN A 229 -13.19 -3.38 -1.78
CA ASN A 229 -14.30 -4.25 -2.15
C ASN A 229 -15.09 -3.60 -3.30
N PRO A 230 -15.48 -4.34 -4.37
CA PRO A 230 -16.28 -3.79 -5.47
C PRO A 230 -17.58 -3.06 -5.04
N LYS A 231 -18.12 -3.42 -3.86
CA LYS A 231 -19.31 -2.77 -3.29
C LYS A 231 -19.02 -1.39 -2.70
N THR A 232 -17.83 -1.16 -2.15
CA THR A 232 -17.48 0.04 -1.39
C THR A 232 -16.50 0.96 -2.11
N GLU A 233 -15.75 0.46 -3.10
CA GLU A 233 -14.69 1.17 -3.83
C GLU A 233 -15.11 2.58 -4.27
N LYS A 234 -16.26 2.71 -4.94
CA LYS A 234 -16.74 4.01 -5.44
C LYS A 234 -17.05 5.00 -4.31
N ALA A 235 -17.56 4.51 -3.19
CA ALA A 235 -17.87 5.34 -2.02
C ALA A 235 -16.58 5.79 -1.32
N ILE A 236 -15.61 4.89 -1.17
CA ILE A 236 -14.27 5.19 -0.62
C ILE A 236 -13.57 6.23 -1.50
N GLN A 237 -13.57 6.03 -2.81
CA GLN A 237 -12.96 6.98 -3.75
C GLN A 237 -13.62 8.36 -3.64
N GLY A 238 -14.94 8.45 -3.70
CA GLY A 238 -15.65 9.73 -3.58
C GLY A 238 -15.42 10.42 -2.23
N LEU A 239 -15.36 9.64 -1.14
CA LEU A 239 -15.05 10.15 0.19
C LEU A 239 -13.64 10.75 0.23
N LEU A 240 -12.61 10.01 -0.18
CA LEU A 240 -11.23 10.48 -0.15
C LEU A 240 -11.00 11.65 -1.11
N GLU A 241 -11.60 11.64 -2.29
CA GLU A 241 -11.57 12.77 -3.23
C GLU A 241 -12.19 14.04 -2.60
N SER A 242 -13.32 13.91 -1.89
CA SER A 242 -13.94 15.03 -1.17
C SER A 242 -13.05 15.60 -0.06
N LYS A 243 -12.07 14.83 0.43
CA LYS A 243 -11.08 15.22 1.43
C LYS A 243 -9.76 15.72 0.82
N GLY A 244 -9.68 15.85 -0.51
CA GLY A 244 -8.53 16.40 -1.21
C GLY A 244 -7.44 15.39 -1.54
N TYR A 245 -7.77 14.10 -1.57
CA TYR A 245 -6.89 13.05 -2.06
C TYR A 245 -7.17 12.74 -3.53
N LYS A 246 -6.14 12.30 -4.25
CA LYS A 246 -6.25 11.89 -5.65
C LYS A 246 -5.85 10.43 -5.79
N ARG A 247 -6.68 9.63 -6.44
CA ARG A 247 -6.34 8.25 -6.81
C ARG A 247 -5.24 8.25 -7.88
N VAL A 248 -4.27 7.35 -7.75
CA VAL A 248 -3.12 7.21 -8.66
C VAL A 248 -2.86 5.75 -8.99
N PHE A 249 -2.17 5.51 -10.11
CA PHE A 249 -1.68 4.17 -10.49
C PHE A 249 -2.77 3.08 -10.52
N GLU A 250 -3.99 3.42 -10.93
CA GLU A 250 -5.14 2.50 -10.99
C GLU A 250 -4.85 1.23 -11.81
N GLN A 251 -3.99 1.34 -12.82
CA GLN A 251 -3.55 0.22 -13.65
C GLN A 251 -2.58 -0.74 -12.94
N PHE A 252 -2.00 -0.35 -11.80
CA PHE A 252 -1.02 -1.11 -11.04
C PHE A 252 -1.52 -1.52 -9.64
N SER A 253 -2.45 -0.75 -9.05
CA SER A 253 -2.93 -0.96 -7.69
C SER A 253 -3.86 -2.16 -7.52
N GLN A 254 -4.19 -2.89 -8.59
CA GLN A 254 -4.96 -4.14 -8.55
C GLN A 254 -6.27 -4.03 -7.74
N TRP A 255 -6.35 -4.71 -6.59
CA TRP A 255 -7.51 -4.68 -5.68
C TRP A 255 -7.41 -3.58 -4.63
N ASP A 256 -6.39 -2.73 -4.64
CA ASP A 256 -6.29 -1.54 -3.80
C ASP A 256 -6.64 -0.25 -4.55
N GLY A 257 -7.04 0.77 -3.80
CA GLY A 257 -6.99 2.16 -4.19
C GLY A 257 -5.79 2.85 -3.55
N TRP A 258 -4.90 3.42 -4.37
CA TRP A 258 -3.77 4.22 -3.88
C TRP A 258 -4.07 5.70 -4.05
N TYR A 259 -3.96 6.46 -2.97
CA TYR A 259 -4.37 7.85 -2.89
C TYR A 259 -3.23 8.74 -2.40
N VAL A 260 -3.01 9.86 -3.08
CA VAL A 260 -2.00 10.86 -2.73
C VAL A 260 -2.71 12.15 -2.31
N SER A 261 -2.28 12.75 -1.21
CA SER A 261 -2.76 14.07 -0.78
C SER A 261 -2.46 15.12 -1.85
N GLY A 262 -3.42 15.99 -2.18
CA GLY A 262 -3.20 17.09 -3.12
C GLY A 262 -2.00 17.98 -2.74
N ARG A 263 -1.72 18.11 -1.43
CA ARG A 263 -0.58 18.87 -0.88
C ARG A 263 0.78 18.38 -1.41
N LEU A 264 0.94 17.08 -1.63
CA LEU A 264 2.19 16.50 -2.15
C LEU A 264 2.39 16.77 -3.64
N ARG A 265 1.29 16.93 -4.40
CA ARG A 265 1.34 17.08 -5.86
C ARG A 265 1.51 18.54 -6.29
N ASP A 266 1.04 19.51 -5.50
CA ASP A 266 1.20 20.94 -5.78
C ASP A 266 2.67 21.41 -5.79
N GLY A 267 3.60 20.61 -5.27
CA GLY A 267 5.03 20.97 -5.14
C GLY A 267 6.00 20.34 -6.16
N LYS A 268 5.58 19.41 -7.03
CA LYS A 268 6.51 18.65 -7.90
C LYS A 268 6.51 19.15 -9.35
N LYS A 269 7.35 20.13 -9.67
CA LYS A 269 7.83 20.33 -11.07
C LYS A 269 9.16 19.60 -11.24
N ILE A 270 9.20 18.63 -12.15
CA ILE A 270 10.43 17.93 -12.52
C ILE A 270 11.01 18.66 -13.73
N GLU A 271 12.10 19.39 -13.53
CA GLU A 271 12.87 19.98 -14.62
C GLU A 271 14.06 19.07 -14.96
N ILE A 272 14.15 18.63 -16.22
CA ILE A 272 15.33 17.92 -16.72
C ILE A 272 16.24 18.94 -17.41
N ALA A 273 17.31 19.34 -16.73
CA ALA A 273 18.35 20.16 -17.32
C ALA A 273 19.35 19.29 -18.10
N ALA A 274 19.59 19.62 -19.39
CA ALA A 274 20.69 19.02 -20.14
C ALA A 274 22.03 19.58 -19.63
N PRO A 275 23.12 18.79 -19.59
CA PRO A 275 24.45 19.34 -19.34
C PRO A 275 24.77 20.40 -20.39
N SER A 276 25.38 21.52 -19.98
CA SER A 276 25.94 22.50 -20.92
C SER A 276 26.86 21.78 -21.90
N SER A 277 26.61 22.01 -23.20
CA SER A 277 27.37 21.45 -24.31
C SER A 277 28.86 21.74 -24.24
#